data_AF-A0A4R5DMA2-F1
#
_entry.id   AF-A0A4R5DMA2-F1
#
_cell.length_a   1.000
_cell.length_b   1.000
_cell.length_c   1.000
_cell.angle_alpha   90.00
_cell.angle_beta   90.00
_cell.angle_gamma   90.00
#
_symmetry.space_group_name_H-M   'P 1'
#
loop_
_entity.id
_entity.type
_entity.pdbx_description
1 polymer ?
#
loop_
_entity_poly.entity_id
_entity_poly.type
_entity_poly.pdbx_seq_one_letter_code
_entity_poly.pdbx_strand_id
1 'polypeptide(L)'
;MKKHIICNYKNGALLFCTAEVFETKKAFEILEVFNTQNLRSICEPDGANRFRIVGKMNLYYDPFVHSAMTWAEVLAKMTVTMDALEKDLAPYFGADLKRNISPYINLKK
;
A
#
# COMPACT_ATOMS: atom_id res chain seq x y z
N MET A 1 14.37 -5.97 -2.13
CA MET A 1 13.40 -4.86 -2.28
C MET A 1 12.80 -4.57 -0.92
N LYS A 2 12.72 -3.31 -0.53
CA LYS A 2 11.94 -2.88 0.64
C LYS A 2 10.46 -3.10 0.31
N LYS A 3 9.68 -3.68 1.22
CA LYS A 3 8.22 -3.79 1.05
C LYS A 3 7.57 -2.50 1.56
N HIS A 4 6.75 -1.87 0.75
CA HIS A 4 6.07 -0.62 1.09
C HIS A 4 4.63 -0.86 1.50
N ILE A 5 4.08 -2.04 1.20
CA ILE A 5 2.75 -2.48 1.59
C ILE A 5 2.86 -3.65 2.57
N ILE A 6 2.06 -3.58 3.63
CA ILE A 6 1.87 -4.64 4.62
C ILE A 6 0.47 -5.19 4.43
N CYS A 7 0.32 -6.52 4.41
CA CYS A 7 -0.99 -7.17 4.35
C CYS A 7 -1.23 -8.00 5.62
N ASN A 8 -2.42 -7.87 6.20
CA ASN A 8 -2.88 -8.65 7.34
C ASN A 8 -4.25 -9.27 7.04
N TYR A 9 -4.46 -10.53 7.42
CA TYR A 9 -5.79 -11.13 7.42
C TYR A 9 -6.47 -10.91 8.77
N LYS A 10 -7.70 -10.37 8.76
CA LYS A 10 -8.50 -10.15 9.97
C LYS A 10 -9.99 -10.22 9.64
N ASN A 11 -10.73 -11.08 10.37
CA ASN A 11 -12.20 -11.19 10.32
C ASN A 11 -12.76 -11.34 8.90
N GLY A 12 -12.29 -12.34 8.14
CA GLY A 12 -12.78 -12.54 6.77
C GLY A 12 -12.33 -11.47 5.79
N ALA A 13 -11.28 -10.70 6.08
CA ALA A 13 -10.81 -9.66 5.17
C ALA A 13 -9.29 -9.59 5.13
N LEU A 14 -8.75 -9.22 3.97
CA LEU A 14 -7.38 -8.77 3.82
C LEU A 14 -7.35 -7.24 4.00
N LEU A 15 -6.43 -6.80 4.85
CA LEU A 15 -6.15 -5.40 5.13
C LEU A 15 -4.77 -5.08 4.57
N PHE A 16 -4.72 -4.24 3.55
CA PHE A 16 -3.50 -3.73 2.97
C PHE A 16 -3.23 -2.35 3.56
N CYS A 17 -2.02 -2.11 4.03
CA CYS A 17 -1.64 -0.85 4.65
C CYS A 17 -0.31 -0.37 4.07
N THR A 18 -0.15 0.94 3.88
CA THR A 18 1.19 1.48 3.63
C THR A 18 2.07 1.33 4.87
N ALA A 19 3.31 0.90 4.69
CA ALA A 19 4.31 0.80 5.75
C ALA A 19 4.81 2.19 6.21
N GLU A 20 4.73 3.17 5.30
CA GLU A 20 5.11 4.56 5.54
C GLU A 20 3.87 5.46 5.62
N VAL A 21 4.08 6.67 6.15
CA VAL A 21 3.06 7.71 6.26
C VAL A 21 3.35 8.86 5.30
N PHE A 22 2.30 9.43 4.74
CA PHE A 22 2.37 10.42 3.68
C PHE A 22 1.65 11.71 4.05
N GLU A 23 2.12 12.82 3.52
CA GLU A 23 1.39 14.09 3.62
C GLU A 23 0.07 14.02 2.86
N THR A 24 -0.91 14.83 3.28
CA THR A 24 -2.29 14.84 2.79
C THR A 24 -2.43 14.62 1.28
N LYS A 25 -1.75 15.43 0.45
CA LYS A 25 -1.87 15.36 -1.00
C LYS A 25 -1.45 13.99 -1.54
N LYS A 26 -0.27 13.52 -1.14
CA LYS A 26 0.28 12.23 -1.55
C LYS A 26 -0.54 11.06 -0.99
N ALA A 27 -1.10 11.22 0.20
CA ALA A 27 -1.99 10.23 0.79
C ALA A 27 -3.26 10.04 -0.04
N PHE A 28 -3.87 11.13 -0.53
CA PHE A 28 -5.02 11.05 -1.44
C PHE A 28 -4.66 10.41 -2.80
N GLU A 29 -3.49 10.73 -3.36
CA GLU A 29 -3.04 10.09 -4.61
C GLU A 29 -2.86 8.57 -4.44
N ILE A 30 -2.25 8.14 -3.32
CA ILE A 30 -2.10 6.72 -2.98
C ILE A 30 -3.45 6.07 -2.70
N LEU A 31 -4.37 6.78 -2.03
CA LEU A 31 -5.73 6.31 -1.76
C LEU A 31 -6.48 5.95 -3.05
N GLU A 32 -6.36 6.78 -4.09
CA GLU A 32 -6.97 6.51 -5.40
C GLU A 32 -6.41 5.23 -6.02
N VAL A 33 -5.11 4.97 -5.91
CA VAL A 33 -4.52 3.70 -6.39
C VAL A 33 -5.06 2.50 -5.63
N PHE A 34 -5.26 2.61 -4.31
CA PHE A 34 -5.91 1.54 -3.57
C PHE A 34 -7.36 1.31 -4.03
N ASN A 35 -8.10 2.38 -4.33
CA ASN A 35 -9.48 2.29 -4.82
C ASN A 35 -9.56 1.66 -6.21
N THR A 36 -8.63 1.94 -7.13
CA THR A 36 -8.58 1.29 -8.45
C THR A 36 -8.31 -0.21 -8.36
N GLN A 37 -7.64 -0.67 -7.31
CA GLN A 37 -7.46 -2.08 -6.97
C GLN A 37 -8.69 -2.72 -6.30
N ASN A 38 -9.86 -2.06 -6.36
CA ASN A 38 -11.13 -2.48 -5.76
C ASN A 38 -11.06 -2.68 -4.24
N LEU A 39 -10.16 -1.97 -3.57
CA LEU A 39 -10.09 -1.96 -2.11
C LEU A 39 -11.00 -0.87 -1.56
N ARG A 40 -11.76 -1.19 -0.50
CA ARG A 40 -12.46 -0.16 0.28
C ARG A 40 -11.43 0.54 1.15
N SER A 41 -11.05 1.76 0.79
CA SER A 41 -9.85 2.38 1.33
C SER A 41 -10.13 3.67 2.11
N ILE A 42 -9.27 3.96 3.08
CA ILE A 42 -9.33 5.15 3.92
C ILE A 42 -7.93 5.71 4.17
N CYS A 43 -7.86 7.02 4.39
CA CYS A 43 -6.69 7.67 4.98
C CYS A 43 -6.84 7.68 6.50
N GLU A 44 -5.99 6.95 7.20
CA GLU A 44 -5.92 6.92 8.65
C GLU A 44 -4.87 7.94 9.13
N PRO A 45 -5.23 8.90 9.98
CA PRO A 45 -4.28 9.89 10.49
C PRO A 45 -3.23 9.26 11.41
N ASP A 46 -1.96 9.61 11.21
CA ASP A 46 -0.80 9.14 11.98
C ASP A 46 0.09 10.35 12.34
N GLY A 47 -0.47 11.27 13.11
CA GLY A 47 0.14 12.54 13.51
C GLY A 47 -0.36 13.77 12.74
N ALA A 48 0.35 14.89 12.86
CA ALA A 48 -0.05 16.15 12.24
C ALA A 48 0.17 16.12 10.72
N ASN A 49 -0.93 16.15 9.94
CA ASN A 49 -0.93 16.12 8.46
C ASN A 49 -0.20 14.93 7.82
N ARG A 50 -0.06 13.81 8.54
CA ARG A 50 0.51 12.57 8.02
C ARG A 50 -0.52 11.47 8.12
N PHE A 51 -0.62 10.68 7.07
CA PHE A 51 -1.66 9.67 6.90
C PHE A 51 -1.06 8.36 6.43
N ARG A 52 -1.59 7.28 6.96
CA ARG A 52 -1.43 5.93 6.44
C ARG A 52 -2.63 5.62 5.55
N ILE A 53 -2.40 4.87 4.48
CA ILE A 53 -3.50 4.43 3.61
C ILE A 53 -3.79 2.99 3.97
N VAL A 54 -5.06 2.68 4.23
CA VAL A 54 -5.54 1.36 4.57
C VAL A 54 -6.64 0.97 3.60
N GLY A 55 -6.45 -0.15 2.89
CA GLY A 55 -7.43 -0.75 1.99
C GLY A 55 -7.94 -2.08 2.53
N LYS A 56 -9.25 -2.27 2.49
CA LYS A 56 -9.91 -3.51 2.89
C LYS A 56 -10.47 -4.26 1.69
N MET A 57 -10.12 -5.54 1.59
CA MET A 57 -10.77 -6.51 0.72
C MET A 57 -11.53 -7.53 1.58
N ASN A 58 -12.86 -7.49 1.53
CA ASN A 58 -13.65 -8.54 2.18
C ASN A 58 -13.56 -9.83 1.36
N LEU A 59 -13.36 -10.94 2.05
CA LEU A 59 -13.31 -12.29 1.50
C LEU A 59 -14.41 -13.13 2.15
N TYR A 60 -15.03 -14.02 1.37
CA TYR A 60 -15.97 -15.00 1.89
C TYR A 60 -15.23 -16.26 2.36
N TYR A 61 -14.28 -16.07 3.28
CA TYR A 61 -13.50 -17.15 3.89
C TYR A 61 -13.71 -17.18 5.39
N ASP A 62 -14.15 -18.32 5.91
CA ASP A 62 -14.26 -18.65 7.33
C ASP A 62 -13.57 -20.00 7.56
N PRO A 63 -12.51 -20.06 8.39
CA PRO A 63 -11.74 -21.29 8.61
C PRO A 63 -12.51 -22.38 9.38
N PHE A 64 -13.63 -22.05 10.02
CA PHE A 64 -14.42 -22.98 10.84
C PHE A 64 -15.69 -23.47 10.14
N VAL A 65 -15.99 -22.92 8.95
CA VAL A 65 -17.18 -23.25 8.17
C VAL A 65 -16.72 -23.73 6.80
N HIS A 66 -17.51 -24.56 6.13
CA HIS A 66 -17.28 -24.87 4.72
C HIS A 66 -17.49 -23.60 3.90
N SER A 67 -16.42 -22.82 3.72
CA SER A 67 -16.47 -21.55 3.00
C SER A 67 -16.40 -21.77 1.49
N ALA A 68 -17.02 -20.86 0.74
CA ALA A 68 -16.97 -20.87 -0.73
C ALA A 68 -15.55 -20.62 -1.28
N MET A 69 -14.68 -20.03 -0.46
CA MET A 69 -13.28 -19.79 -0.76
C MET A 69 -12.39 -20.70 0.08
N THR A 70 -11.27 -21.14 -0.46
CA THR A 70 -10.22 -21.89 0.23
C THR A 70 -9.11 -20.96 0.72
N TRP A 71 -8.32 -21.41 1.70
CA TRP A 71 -7.16 -20.63 2.16
C TRP A 71 -6.14 -20.35 1.05
N ALA A 72 -5.95 -21.30 0.12
CA ALA A 72 -5.07 -21.12 -1.01
C ALA A 72 -5.52 -19.95 -1.92
N GLU A 73 -6.83 -19.79 -2.14
CA GLU A 73 -7.38 -18.66 -2.89
C GLU A 73 -7.25 -17.33 -2.14
N VAL A 74 -7.36 -17.35 -0.81
CA VAL A 74 -7.07 -16.17 0.03
C VAL A 74 -5.61 -15.72 -0.18
N LEU A 75 -4.66 -16.65 -0.13
CA LEU A 75 -3.24 -16.36 -0.34
C LEU A 75 -2.95 -15.90 -1.78
N ALA A 76 -3.64 -16.47 -2.77
CA ALA A 76 -3.52 -16.05 -4.16
C ALA A 76 -4.01 -14.61 -4.36
N LYS A 77 -5.19 -14.27 -3.81
CA LYS A 77 -5.72 -12.89 -3.82
C LYS A 77 -4.78 -11.93 -3.11
N MET A 78 -4.27 -12.31 -1.94
CA MET A 78 -3.30 -11.52 -1.19
C MET A 78 -2.07 -11.20 -2.03
N THR A 79 -1.46 -12.21 -2.66
CA THR A 79 -0.24 -12.06 -3.45
C THR A 79 -0.49 -11.18 -4.67
N VAL A 80 -1.54 -11.47 -5.44
CA VAL A 80 -1.89 -10.70 -6.65
C VAL A 80 -2.13 -9.22 -6.32
N THR A 81 -2.91 -8.94 -5.28
CA THR A 81 -3.22 -7.55 -4.90
C THR A 81 -1.99 -6.84 -4.32
N MET A 82 -1.17 -7.52 -3.52
CA MET A 82 0.05 -6.93 -2.98
C MET A 82 1.03 -6.58 -4.10
N ASP A 83 1.23 -7.47 -5.08
CA ASP A 83 2.13 -7.23 -6.20
C ASP A 83 1.62 -6.10 -7.11
N ALA A 84 0.30 -6.03 -7.33
CA ALA A 84 -0.32 -4.92 -8.06
C ALA A 84 -0.13 -3.58 -7.35
N LEU A 85 -0.38 -3.52 -6.04
CA LEU A 85 -0.17 -2.31 -5.24
C LEU A 85 1.31 -1.87 -5.24
N GLU A 86 2.24 -2.80 -4.99
CA GLU A 86 3.68 -2.48 -4.98
C GLU A 86 4.15 -1.97 -6.36
N LYS A 87 3.62 -2.52 -7.45
CA LYS A 87 3.91 -2.06 -8.82
C LYS A 87 3.35 -0.66 -9.07
N ASP A 88 2.07 -0.44 -8.78
CA ASP A 88 1.38 0.81 -9.10
C ASP A 88 1.84 1.96 -8.21
N LEU A 89 2.31 1.64 -7.00
CA LEU A 89 2.78 2.61 -6.03
C LEU A 89 4.29 2.86 -6.07
N ALA A 90 5.05 2.09 -6.85
CA ALA A 90 6.48 2.30 -7.05
C ALA A 90 6.87 3.76 -7.41
N PRO A 91 6.07 4.55 -8.17
CA PRO A 91 6.38 5.96 -8.41
C PRO A 91 6.28 6.85 -7.16
N TYR A 92 5.46 6.44 -6.17
CA TYR A 92 5.23 7.17 -4.94
C TYR A 92 6.24 6.79 -3.86
N PHE A 93 6.70 5.55 -3.85
CA PHE A 93 7.77 5.10 -2.97
C PHE A 93 9.09 5.38 -3.67
N GLY A 94 9.71 6.51 -3.35
CA GLY A 94 10.86 7.03 -4.10
C GLY A 94 11.85 5.92 -4.49
N ALA A 95 12.19 5.87 -5.78
CA ALA A 95 13.43 5.23 -6.20
C ALA A 95 14.53 5.77 -5.29
N ASP A 96 15.37 4.89 -4.74
CA ASP A 96 16.61 5.27 -4.05
C ASP A 96 17.16 6.54 -4.69
N LEU A 97 17.14 7.63 -3.94
CA LEU A 97 17.40 8.98 -4.42
C LEU A 97 18.92 9.15 -4.63
N LYS A 98 19.54 8.31 -5.48
CA LYS A 98 20.80 8.60 -6.18
C LYS A 98 20.51 9.49 -7.39
N ARG A 99 19.83 10.60 -7.15
CA ARG A 99 19.82 11.78 -8.03
C ARG A 99 19.85 13.05 -7.17
N ASN A 100 20.87 13.15 -6.33
CA ASN A 100 21.44 14.44 -5.96
C ASN A 100 22.79 14.57 -6.65
N ILE A 101 22.77 14.75 -7.97
CA ILE A 101 23.80 15.53 -8.63
C ILE A 101 23.18 16.91 -8.78
N SER A 102 23.40 17.77 -7.77
CA SER A 102 23.18 19.20 -7.94
C SER A 102 24.14 19.69 -9.04
N PRO A 103 23.67 20.32 -10.13
CA PRO A 103 24.57 20.93 -11.11
C PRO A 103 25.12 22.29 -10.66
N TYR A 104 24.88 22.71 -9.41
CA TYR A 104 25.43 23.96 -8.88
C TYR A 104 26.10 23.70 -7.54
N ILE A 105 27.43 23.67 -7.55
CA ILE A 105 28.37 24.44 -6.72
C ILE A 105 29.78 23.95 -7.09
N ASN A 106 30.41 24.65 -8.02
CA ASN A 106 31.84 24.94 -7.96
C ASN A 106 32.05 26.29 -8.66
N LEU A 107 31.64 27.34 -7.94
CA LEU A 107 32.12 28.69 -8.17
C LEU A 107 33.00 29.05 -6.96
N LYS A 108 34.26 29.38 -7.28
CA LYS A 108 35.35 29.89 -6.41
C LYS A 108 36.09 28.80 -5.64
N LYS A 109 37.42 28.68 -5.73
CA LYS A 109 38.47 29.70 -5.89
C LYS A 109 39.44 29.38 -7.03
#